data_AF-A0A3N5FIQ8-F1
#
_entry.id   AF-A0A3N5FIQ8-F1
#
_cell.length_a   1.000
_cell.length_b   1.000
_cell.length_c   1.000
_cell.angle_alpha   90.00
_cell.angle_beta   90.00
_cell.angle_gamma   90.00
#
_symmetry.space_group_name_H-M   'P 1'
#
loop_
_entity.id
_entity.type
_entity.pdbx_description
1 polymer ?
#
loop_
_entity_poly.entity_id
_entity_poly.type
_entity_poly.pdbx_seq_one_letter_code
_entity_poly.pdbx_strand_id
1 'polypeptide(L)'
;MSNVLKSSKISNLYQNLKFLYRYKKRLKKAKAKGRIGWHKQQLVKLAAHDLIRSTHYMTLDADVVCIRKFSLKDVILQGKALAQAEQIGDYVDLYHPFYAAVEYQVKANRYFLAFKMLQFDRPAEYKYRIYSETPVIMNTKGVSMMTQYIENKFELGWRKYLLENFDLWIEPALYFLFLEGTDLFDQMYLVTPEKKLWDLSKSLWLREYYYREKRALDNIDEYLNDVKGYFIVLQTGWGVRSGIFFEKIAQKIKEL
;
A
#
# COMPACT_ATOMS: atom_id res chain seq x y z
N MET A 1 -24.79 23.82 -12.54
CA MET A 1 -23.58 23.27 -13.21
C MET A 1 -22.81 22.20 -12.41
N SER A 2 -23.08 21.95 -11.11
CA SER A 2 -22.28 21.00 -10.30
C SER A 2 -22.63 19.51 -10.45
N ASN A 3 -23.83 19.16 -10.94
CA ASN A 3 -24.26 17.75 -11.06
C ASN A 3 -23.80 17.04 -12.35
N VAL A 4 -23.55 17.78 -13.44
CA VAL A 4 -23.12 17.21 -14.73
C VAL A 4 -21.65 16.76 -14.68
N LEU A 5 -20.79 17.49 -13.95
CA LEU A 5 -19.37 17.15 -13.76
C LEU A 5 -19.14 15.95 -12.83
N LYS A 6 -20.06 15.67 -11.90
CA LYS A 6 -20.00 14.47 -11.05
C LYS A 6 -20.33 13.20 -11.84
N SER A 7 -21.31 13.27 -12.74
CA SER A 7 -21.72 12.15 -13.59
C SER A 7 -20.62 11.74 -14.59
N SER A 8 -19.92 12.69 -15.20
CA SER A 8 -18.87 12.39 -16.18
C SER A 8 -17.63 11.74 -15.56
N LYS A 9 -17.21 12.14 -14.34
CA LYS A 9 -16.05 11.55 -13.66
C LYS A 9 -16.32 10.14 -13.12
N ILE A 10 -17.51 9.88 -12.58
CA ILE A 10 -17.92 8.53 -12.14
C ILE A 10 -18.05 7.60 -13.35
N SER A 11 -18.61 8.10 -14.45
CA SER A 11 -18.63 7.41 -15.74
C SER A 11 -17.22 7.04 -16.21
N ASN A 12 -16.24 7.93 -16.03
CA ASN A 12 -14.84 7.68 -16.38
C ASN A 12 -14.21 6.57 -15.51
N LEU A 13 -14.52 6.52 -14.20
CA LEU A 13 -14.08 5.42 -13.32
C LEU A 13 -14.69 4.08 -13.75
N TYR A 14 -15.98 4.04 -14.10
CA TYR A 14 -16.64 2.85 -14.62
C TYR A 14 -16.09 2.41 -15.99
N GLN A 15 -15.77 3.34 -16.88
CA GLN A 15 -15.07 3.08 -18.14
C GLN A 15 -13.68 2.49 -17.89
N ASN A 16 -12.95 3.02 -16.89
CA ASN A 16 -11.66 2.48 -16.44
C ASN A 16 -11.78 1.06 -15.87
N LEU A 17 -12.88 0.73 -15.19
CA LEU A 17 -13.14 -0.64 -14.73
C LEU A 17 -13.54 -1.58 -15.89
N LYS A 18 -14.25 -1.09 -16.90
CA LYS A 18 -14.54 -1.85 -18.14
C LYS A 18 -13.27 -2.10 -18.96
N PHE A 19 -12.31 -1.18 -18.95
CA PHE A 19 -11.00 -1.36 -19.58
C PHE A 19 -10.26 -2.60 -19.03
N LEU A 20 -10.32 -2.83 -17.72
CA LEU A 20 -9.77 -4.03 -17.10
C LEU A 20 -10.37 -5.33 -17.68
N TYR A 21 -11.66 -5.33 -18.02
CA TYR A 21 -12.33 -6.53 -18.54
C TYR A 21 -11.91 -6.90 -19.98
N ARG A 22 -11.31 -5.97 -20.73
CA ARG A 22 -10.85 -6.20 -22.12
C ARG A 22 -9.50 -6.94 -22.20
N TYR A 23 -8.72 -6.99 -21.12
CA TYR A 23 -7.39 -7.61 -21.08
C TYR A 23 -7.38 -9.14 -20.78
N LYS A 24 -8.38 -9.87 -21.29
CA LYS A 24 -8.66 -11.28 -20.95
C LYS A 24 -7.44 -12.23 -21.10
N LYS A 25 -6.56 -12.04 -22.08
CA LYS A 25 -5.47 -13.00 -22.40
C LYS A 25 -4.34 -13.03 -21.36
N ARG A 26 -3.95 -11.88 -20.78
CA ARG A 26 -2.95 -11.81 -19.69
C ARG A 26 -3.57 -11.86 -18.30
N LEU A 27 -4.82 -11.40 -18.15
CA LEU A 27 -5.60 -11.67 -16.94
C LEU A 27 -5.79 -13.16 -16.71
N LYS A 28 -5.74 -14.03 -17.74
CA LYS A 28 -5.68 -15.48 -17.54
C LYS A 28 -4.45 -15.94 -16.73
N LYS A 29 -3.27 -15.33 -16.91
CA LYS A 29 -2.05 -15.66 -16.12
C LYS A 29 -2.17 -15.16 -14.68
N ALA A 30 -2.64 -13.93 -14.47
CA ALA A 30 -2.91 -13.39 -13.14
C ALA A 30 -4.05 -14.13 -12.42
N LYS A 31 -5.09 -14.55 -13.17
CA LYS A 31 -6.22 -15.35 -12.71
C LYS A 31 -5.80 -16.77 -12.38
N ALA A 32 -4.93 -17.40 -13.18
CA ALA A 32 -4.35 -18.71 -12.88
C ALA A 32 -3.53 -18.69 -11.58
N LYS A 33 -2.92 -17.55 -11.24
CA LYS A 33 -2.24 -17.32 -9.95
C LYS A 33 -3.16 -16.80 -8.84
N GLY A 34 -4.45 -16.58 -9.09
CA GLY A 34 -5.39 -16.01 -8.12
C GLY A 34 -5.17 -14.54 -7.74
N ARG A 35 -4.25 -13.82 -8.39
CA ARG A 35 -3.81 -12.46 -7.97
C ARG A 35 -4.52 -11.31 -8.66
N ILE A 36 -5.52 -11.59 -9.50
CA ILE A 36 -6.18 -10.56 -10.31
C ILE A 36 -6.88 -9.49 -9.46
N GLY A 37 -7.47 -9.86 -8.32
CA GLY A 37 -8.11 -8.91 -7.40
C GLY A 37 -7.11 -7.92 -6.83
N TRP A 38 -5.99 -8.43 -6.33
CA TRP A 38 -4.91 -7.62 -5.74
C TRP A 38 -4.31 -6.61 -6.74
N HIS A 39 -4.05 -6.99 -8.00
CA HIS A 39 -3.54 -6.02 -8.99
C HIS A 39 -4.57 -4.95 -9.37
N LYS A 40 -5.86 -5.32 -9.42
CA LYS A 40 -6.94 -4.34 -9.67
C LYS A 40 -7.00 -3.30 -8.56
N GLN A 41 -6.88 -3.74 -7.31
CA GLN A 41 -6.84 -2.86 -6.15
C GLN A 41 -5.72 -1.83 -6.27
N GLN A 42 -4.51 -2.25 -6.64
CA GLN A 42 -3.38 -1.34 -6.83
C GLN A 42 -3.62 -0.31 -7.95
N LEU A 43 -4.20 -0.72 -9.07
CA LEU A 43 -4.55 0.23 -10.14
C LEU A 43 -5.64 1.22 -9.73
N VAL A 44 -6.62 0.78 -8.94
CA VAL A 44 -7.68 1.65 -8.41
C VAL A 44 -7.08 2.69 -7.45
N LYS A 45 -6.16 2.27 -6.57
CA LYS A 45 -5.43 3.17 -5.66
C LYS A 45 -4.69 4.28 -6.41
N LEU A 46 -3.99 3.94 -7.49
CA LEU A 46 -3.32 4.93 -8.34
C LEU A 46 -4.33 5.81 -9.09
N ALA A 47 -5.39 5.23 -9.64
CA ALA A 47 -6.42 5.97 -10.38
C ALA A 47 -7.23 6.94 -9.50
N ALA A 48 -7.19 6.78 -8.18
CA ALA A 48 -7.89 7.66 -7.25
C ALA A 48 -7.46 9.13 -7.38
N HIS A 49 -6.20 9.41 -7.79
CA HIS A 49 -5.70 10.78 -7.92
C HIS A 49 -6.52 11.64 -8.90
N ASP A 50 -7.20 11.05 -9.90
CA ASP A 50 -8.08 11.76 -10.85
C ASP A 50 -9.38 12.31 -10.19
N LEU A 51 -9.77 11.72 -9.06
CA LEU A 51 -11.01 11.98 -8.35
C LEU A 51 -10.79 12.79 -7.07
N ILE A 52 -9.65 12.62 -6.43
CA ILE A 52 -9.30 13.31 -5.19
C ILE A 52 -8.97 14.78 -5.48
N ARG A 53 -9.48 15.67 -4.62
CA ARG A 53 -9.23 17.13 -4.70
C ARG A 53 -8.23 17.63 -3.67
N SER A 54 -7.99 16.86 -2.61
CA SER A 54 -6.98 17.18 -1.61
C SER A 54 -5.58 16.94 -2.15
N THR A 55 -4.60 17.61 -1.55
CA THR A 55 -3.17 17.44 -1.88
C THR A 55 -2.68 16.01 -1.63
N HIS A 56 -3.26 15.35 -0.63
CA HIS A 56 -2.94 13.98 -0.26
C HIS A 56 -4.19 13.12 -0.18
N TYR A 57 -4.03 11.81 -0.38
CA TYR A 57 -5.02 10.79 -0.05
C TYR A 57 -4.33 9.57 0.56
N MET A 58 -5.08 8.81 1.35
CA MET A 58 -4.59 7.58 1.96
C MET A 58 -5.17 6.37 1.23
N THR A 59 -4.32 5.40 0.93
CA THR A 59 -4.73 4.12 0.36
C THR A 59 -4.71 3.06 1.46
N LEU A 60 -5.84 2.35 1.58
CA LEU A 60 -6.04 1.30 2.56
C LEU A 60 -6.39 0.01 1.83
N ASP A 61 -5.85 -1.11 2.31
CA ASP A 61 -6.35 -2.42 1.96
C ASP A 61 -7.61 -2.75 2.78
N ALA A 62 -8.41 -3.70 2.30
CA ALA A 62 -9.68 -4.07 2.94
C ALA A 62 -9.50 -4.73 4.32
N ASP A 63 -8.29 -5.19 4.62
CA ASP A 63 -7.87 -5.80 5.88
C ASP A 63 -7.09 -4.84 6.79
N VAL A 64 -7.06 -3.54 6.47
CA VAL A 64 -6.52 -2.50 7.36
C VAL A 64 -7.58 -2.06 8.36
N VAL A 65 -7.21 -2.02 9.64
CA VAL A 65 -8.05 -1.55 10.73
C VAL A 65 -7.43 -0.32 11.37
N CYS A 66 -8.20 0.76 11.46
CA CYS A 66 -7.86 1.93 12.26
C CYS A 66 -8.23 1.68 13.72
N ILE A 67 -7.25 1.67 14.61
CA ILE A 67 -7.42 1.30 16.02
C ILE A 67 -7.19 2.47 16.97
N ARG A 68 -6.79 3.64 16.45
CA ARG A 68 -6.57 4.86 17.23
C ARG A 68 -7.02 6.06 16.41
N LYS A 69 -7.71 6.99 17.07
CA LYS A 69 -8.06 8.29 16.49
C LYS A 69 -6.79 9.04 16.10
N PHE A 70 -6.83 9.66 14.93
CA PHE A 70 -5.78 10.52 14.44
C PHE A 70 -6.40 11.62 13.57
N SER A 71 -5.61 12.63 13.28
CA SER A 71 -5.96 13.79 12.49
C SER A 71 -4.88 14.07 11.45
N LEU A 72 -5.15 15.02 10.55
CA LEU A 72 -4.22 15.36 9.48
C LEU A 72 -2.83 15.77 10.02
N LYS A 73 -2.77 16.52 11.12
CA LYS A 73 -1.52 16.98 11.75
C LYS A 73 -0.67 15.85 12.32
N ASP A 74 -1.22 14.65 12.48
CA ASP A 74 -0.50 13.50 13.02
C ASP A 74 0.26 12.74 11.94
N VAL A 75 -0.17 12.89 10.68
CA VAL A 75 0.34 12.15 9.52
C VAL A 75 0.86 13.03 8.39
N ILE A 76 0.63 14.35 8.47
CA ILE A 76 1.25 15.38 7.63
C ILE A 76 1.96 16.37 8.58
N LEU A 77 3.29 16.29 8.64
CA LEU A 77 4.11 17.14 9.49
C LEU A 77 4.85 18.15 8.62
N GLN A 78 4.72 19.44 8.95
CA GLN A 78 5.41 20.53 8.22
C GLN A 78 5.14 20.48 6.70
N GLY A 79 3.91 20.14 6.30
CA GLY A 79 3.51 20.02 4.90
C GLY A 79 3.94 18.72 4.21
N LYS A 80 4.70 17.85 4.89
CA LYS A 80 5.19 16.57 4.36
C LYS A 80 4.43 15.40 4.96
N ALA A 81 4.03 14.45 4.11
CA ALA A 81 3.38 13.23 4.57
C ALA A 81 4.38 12.26 5.22
N LEU A 82 3.90 11.43 6.15
CA LEU A 82 4.72 10.34 6.66
C LEU A 82 4.85 9.23 5.60
N ALA A 83 6.08 8.81 5.33
CA ALA A 83 6.40 7.59 4.60
C ALA A 83 7.05 6.60 5.56
N GLN A 84 6.31 5.57 5.96
CA GLN A 84 6.87 4.54 6.83
C GLN A 84 7.80 3.64 6.01
N ALA A 85 9.05 3.53 6.46
CA ALA A 85 10.03 2.61 5.91
C ALA A 85 10.15 1.38 6.81
N GLU A 86 10.45 0.25 6.19
CA GLU A 86 10.63 -1.04 6.84
C GLU A 86 12.06 -1.51 6.65
N GLN A 87 12.59 -2.15 7.68
CA GLN A 87 13.91 -2.73 7.71
C GLN A 87 13.80 -4.22 8.03
N ILE A 88 14.85 -4.98 7.69
CA ILE A 88 14.92 -6.41 8.04
C ILE A 88 14.71 -6.64 9.55
N GLY A 89 15.15 -5.71 10.41
CA GLY A 89 14.93 -5.77 11.86
C GLY A 89 13.45 -5.89 12.23
N ASP A 90 12.57 -5.14 11.57
CA ASP A 90 11.13 -5.18 11.84
C ASP A 90 10.53 -6.57 11.57
N TYR A 91 11.04 -7.27 10.55
CA TYR A 91 10.65 -8.64 10.21
C TYR A 91 11.25 -9.65 11.17
N VAL A 92 12.51 -9.45 11.56
CA VAL A 92 13.23 -10.33 12.50
C VAL A 92 12.55 -10.31 13.86
N ASP A 93 12.04 -9.16 14.30
CA ASP A 93 11.29 -9.04 15.55
C ASP A 93 9.93 -9.77 15.50
N LEU A 94 9.34 -9.85 14.32
CA LEU A 94 7.99 -10.40 14.14
C LEU A 94 7.97 -11.91 13.85
N TYR A 95 8.85 -12.37 12.96
CA TYR A 95 8.84 -13.70 12.37
C TYR A 95 10.05 -14.53 12.79
N HIS A 96 9.95 -15.85 12.65
CA HIS A 96 11.15 -16.69 12.71
C HIS A 96 12.17 -16.23 11.64
N PRO A 97 13.49 -16.31 11.93
CA PRO A 97 14.53 -15.73 11.07
C PRO A 97 14.44 -16.11 9.59
N PHE A 98 14.11 -17.37 9.30
CA PHE A 98 13.91 -17.85 7.92
C PHE A 98 12.81 -17.07 7.20
N TYR A 99 11.66 -16.88 7.84
CA TYR A 99 10.51 -16.19 7.25
C TYR A 99 10.71 -14.68 7.18
N ALA A 100 11.41 -14.09 8.16
CA ALA A 100 11.81 -12.69 8.10
C ALA A 100 12.64 -12.41 6.85
N ALA A 101 13.63 -13.26 6.56
CA ALA A 101 14.46 -13.14 5.36
C ALA A 101 13.66 -13.34 4.07
N VAL A 102 12.76 -14.33 4.02
CA VAL A 102 11.90 -14.58 2.86
C VAL A 102 11.01 -13.37 2.55
N GLU A 103 10.33 -12.81 3.56
CA GLU A 103 9.40 -11.70 3.37
C GLU A 103 10.13 -10.43 2.93
N TYR A 104 11.25 -10.11 3.58
CA TYR A 104 12.09 -8.98 3.19
C TYR A 104 12.61 -9.13 1.75
N GLN A 105 13.05 -10.34 1.36
CA GLN A 105 13.53 -10.61 0.00
C GLN A 105 12.42 -10.46 -1.05
N VAL A 106 11.19 -10.88 -0.73
CA VAL A 106 10.03 -10.69 -1.61
C VAL A 106 9.80 -9.20 -1.86
N LYS A 107 9.82 -8.37 -0.82
CA LYS A 107 9.65 -6.92 -0.95
C LYS A 107 10.80 -6.25 -1.67
N ALA A 108 12.04 -6.58 -1.32
CA ALA A 108 13.22 -6.07 -2.00
C ALA A 108 13.18 -6.38 -3.50
N ASN A 109 12.75 -7.59 -3.89
CA ASN A 109 12.59 -7.96 -5.29
C ASN A 109 11.48 -7.16 -5.98
N ARG A 110 10.35 -6.86 -5.32
CA ARG A 110 9.30 -5.99 -5.89
C ARG A 110 9.83 -4.58 -6.17
N TYR A 111 10.62 -4.02 -5.25
CA TYR A 111 11.29 -2.73 -5.45
C TYR A 111 12.28 -2.78 -6.61
N PHE A 112 13.11 -3.82 -6.68
CA PHE A 112 14.06 -4.00 -7.77
C PHE A 112 13.38 -4.11 -9.14
N LEU A 113 12.27 -4.85 -9.24
CA LEU A 113 11.52 -4.96 -10.50
C LEU A 113 10.84 -3.63 -10.87
N ALA A 114 10.27 -2.91 -9.90
CA ALA A 114 9.63 -1.62 -10.14
C ALA A 114 10.67 -0.58 -10.58
N PHE A 115 11.86 -0.61 -9.98
CA PHE A 115 13.01 0.19 -10.38
C PHE A 115 13.40 -0.06 -11.85
N LYS A 116 13.56 -1.34 -12.24
CA LYS A 116 13.86 -1.70 -13.64
C LYS A 116 12.78 -1.27 -14.61
N MET A 117 11.52 -1.36 -14.19
CA MET A 117 10.39 -0.94 -15.00
C MET A 117 10.37 0.57 -15.23
N LEU A 118 10.69 1.37 -14.21
CA LEU A 118 10.74 2.82 -14.34
C LEU A 118 11.95 3.32 -15.14
N GLN A 119 13.02 2.56 -15.25
CA GLN A 119 14.26 2.98 -15.93
C GLN A 119 14.85 4.28 -15.35
N PHE A 120 14.78 4.45 -14.03
CA PHE A 120 15.52 5.49 -13.31
C PHE A 120 16.85 4.95 -12.80
N ASP A 121 17.74 5.86 -12.40
CA ASP A 121 18.79 5.57 -11.44
C ASP A 121 18.28 5.94 -10.05
N ARG A 122 18.39 5.01 -9.09
CA ARG A 122 17.94 5.23 -7.73
C ARG A 122 19.10 5.89 -6.97
N PRO A 123 18.94 7.09 -6.41
CA PRO A 123 20.01 7.72 -5.66
C PRO A 123 20.49 6.85 -4.49
N ALA A 124 21.78 6.92 -4.19
CA ALA A 124 22.46 5.99 -3.28
C ALA A 124 21.89 6.04 -1.86
N GLU A 125 21.46 7.22 -1.42
CA GLU A 125 20.84 7.50 -0.11
C GLU A 125 19.49 6.80 0.08
N TYR A 126 18.83 6.38 -1.00
CA TYR A 126 17.57 5.66 -0.97
C TYR A 126 17.74 4.16 -1.19
N LYS A 127 18.92 3.69 -1.60
CA LYS A 127 19.16 2.33 -2.11
C LYS A 127 18.51 1.21 -1.28
N TYR A 128 18.56 1.33 0.04
CA TYR A 128 18.07 0.31 0.98
C TYR A 128 16.69 0.62 1.59
N ARG A 129 16.02 1.71 1.18
CA ARG A 129 14.68 2.05 1.68
C ARG A 129 13.64 1.17 1.01
N ILE A 130 12.83 0.51 1.83
CA ILE A 130 11.61 -0.20 1.43
C ILE A 130 10.47 0.46 2.19
N TYR A 131 9.47 0.97 1.48
CA TYR A 131 8.32 1.61 2.12
C TYR A 131 7.20 0.60 2.35
N SER A 132 6.40 0.87 3.37
CA SER A 132 5.26 0.03 3.71
C SER A 132 4.20 -0.01 2.62
N GLU A 133 3.50 -1.15 2.53
CA GLU A 133 2.54 -1.40 1.45
C GLU A 133 1.15 -0.82 1.72
N THR A 134 0.71 -0.83 2.98
CA THR A 134 -0.56 -0.23 3.41
C THR A 134 -0.54 -0.05 4.94
N PRO A 135 -1.17 1.01 5.47
CA PRO A 135 -1.63 2.24 4.82
C PRO A 135 -0.50 3.01 4.10
N VAL A 136 -0.83 3.69 3.01
CA VAL A 136 0.10 4.60 2.30
C VAL A 136 -0.57 5.95 2.11
N ILE A 137 0.16 7.03 2.38
CA ILE A 137 -0.30 8.39 2.08
C ILE A 137 0.36 8.82 0.77
N MET A 138 -0.43 9.12 -0.24
CA MET A 138 0.01 9.55 -1.56
C MET A 138 -0.24 11.03 -1.77
N ASN A 139 0.74 11.73 -2.33
CA ASN A 139 0.56 13.07 -2.88
C ASN A 139 -0.09 12.99 -4.27
N THR A 140 -1.25 13.64 -4.42
CA THR A 140 -2.07 13.63 -5.64
C THR A 140 -1.29 14.12 -6.86
N LYS A 141 -0.50 15.19 -6.72
CA LYS A 141 0.33 15.72 -7.80
C LYS A 141 1.46 14.75 -8.14
N GLY A 142 2.11 14.16 -7.15
CA GLY A 142 3.16 13.15 -7.36
C GLY A 142 2.66 11.95 -8.16
N VAL A 143 1.46 11.44 -7.86
CA VAL A 143 0.86 10.33 -8.63
C VAL A 143 0.54 10.76 -10.05
N SER A 144 -0.03 11.95 -10.25
CA SER A 144 -0.27 12.51 -11.59
C SER A 144 1.02 12.58 -12.40
N MET A 145 2.10 13.12 -11.83
CA MET A 145 3.41 13.23 -12.48
C MET A 145 3.99 11.86 -12.84
N MET A 146 3.89 10.88 -11.93
CA MET A 146 4.33 9.52 -12.18
C MET A 146 3.56 8.88 -13.34
N THR A 147 2.23 9.02 -13.36
CA THR A 147 1.42 8.44 -14.44
C THR A 147 1.71 9.10 -15.79
N GLN A 148 1.89 10.42 -15.84
CA GLN A 148 2.30 11.13 -17.04
C GLN A 148 3.70 10.72 -17.52
N TYR A 149 4.64 10.52 -16.59
CA TYR A 149 5.97 10.01 -16.91
C TYR A 149 5.87 8.65 -17.63
N ILE A 150 5.08 7.72 -17.08
CA ILE A 150 4.87 6.41 -17.70
C ILE A 150 4.26 6.54 -19.10
N GLU A 151 3.27 7.43 -19.28
CA GLU A 151 2.65 7.65 -20.58
C GLU A 151 3.63 8.17 -21.62
N ASN A 152 4.41 9.18 -21.25
CA ASN A 152 5.37 9.80 -22.15
C ASN A 152 6.54 8.88 -22.45
N LYS A 153 7.04 8.14 -21.45
CA LYS A 153 8.21 7.26 -21.57
C LYS A 153 7.94 6.04 -22.45
N PHE A 154 6.73 5.49 -22.38
CA PHE A 154 6.38 4.24 -23.05
C PHE A 154 5.36 4.40 -24.18
N GLU A 155 4.94 5.63 -24.49
CA GLU A 155 3.98 5.96 -25.56
C GLU A 155 2.69 5.14 -25.47
N LEU A 156 2.26 4.84 -24.25
CA LEU A 156 1.10 4.01 -23.93
C LEU A 156 0.37 4.61 -22.73
N GLY A 157 -0.95 4.63 -22.75
CA GLY A 157 -1.74 5.05 -21.57
C GLY A 157 -1.30 4.30 -20.32
N TRP A 158 -1.04 4.98 -19.20
CA TRP A 158 -0.30 4.40 -18.07
C TRP A 158 -0.99 3.14 -17.53
N ARG A 159 -2.33 3.15 -17.49
CA ARG A 159 -3.14 1.99 -17.06
C ARG A 159 -2.88 0.77 -17.92
N LYS A 160 -2.75 0.97 -19.24
CA LYS A 160 -2.44 -0.09 -20.20
C LYS A 160 -1.05 -0.65 -19.94
N TYR A 161 -0.06 0.22 -19.83
CA TYR A 161 1.33 -0.16 -19.57
C TYR A 161 1.49 -0.93 -18.25
N LEU A 162 0.90 -0.41 -17.16
CA LEU A 162 0.92 -1.07 -15.86
C LEU A 162 0.21 -2.45 -15.88
N LEU A 163 -0.90 -2.57 -16.61
CA LEU A 163 -1.57 -3.87 -16.79
C LEU A 163 -0.78 -4.85 -17.65
N GLU A 164 0.01 -4.37 -18.61
CA GLU A 164 0.84 -5.24 -19.43
C GLU A 164 2.08 -5.74 -18.66
N ASN A 165 2.49 -4.99 -17.63
CA ASN A 165 3.69 -5.22 -16.84
C ASN A 165 3.40 -5.52 -15.35
N PHE A 166 2.20 -6.04 -15.03
CA PHE A 166 1.73 -6.19 -13.64
C PHE A 166 2.62 -7.06 -12.73
N ASP A 167 3.43 -7.97 -13.31
CA ASP A 167 4.36 -8.81 -12.55
C ASP A 167 5.61 -8.02 -12.07
N LEU A 168 5.80 -6.76 -12.52
CA LEU A 168 7.01 -5.96 -12.30
C LEU A 168 6.88 -4.86 -11.24
N TRP A 169 5.68 -4.57 -10.75
CA TRP A 169 5.50 -3.42 -9.86
C TRP A 169 4.50 -3.72 -8.75
N ILE A 170 4.65 -2.96 -7.68
CA ILE A 170 3.57 -2.69 -6.73
C ILE A 170 3.39 -1.19 -6.57
N GLU A 171 2.18 -0.77 -6.21
CA GLU A 171 1.78 0.64 -6.08
C GLU A 171 2.75 1.50 -5.24
N PRO A 172 3.11 1.13 -3.99
CA PRO A 172 4.00 1.98 -3.19
C PRO A 172 5.44 1.97 -3.72
N ALA A 173 5.93 0.82 -4.20
CA ALA A 173 7.27 0.75 -4.79
C ALA A 173 7.37 1.64 -6.03
N LEU A 174 6.41 1.53 -6.96
CA LEU A 174 6.35 2.34 -8.17
C LEU A 174 6.32 3.84 -7.83
N TYR A 175 5.46 4.22 -6.88
CA TYR A 175 5.27 5.60 -6.50
C TYR A 175 6.49 6.22 -5.84
N PHE A 176 7.02 5.61 -4.79
CA PHE A 176 8.13 6.18 -4.06
C PHE A 176 9.44 6.14 -4.87
N LEU A 177 9.68 5.09 -5.66
CA LEU A 177 10.85 5.05 -6.54
C LEU A 177 10.82 6.15 -7.60
N PHE A 178 9.64 6.49 -8.14
CA PHE A 178 9.49 7.63 -9.03
C PHE A 178 9.84 8.94 -8.32
N LEU A 179 9.36 9.17 -7.09
CA LEU A 179 9.67 10.39 -6.36
C LEU A 179 11.15 10.50 -5.98
N GLU A 180 11.79 9.38 -5.62
CA GLU A 180 13.22 9.32 -5.35
C GLU A 180 14.03 9.63 -6.61
N GLY A 181 13.70 9.01 -7.75
CA GLY A 181 14.40 9.22 -9.02
C GLY A 181 14.13 10.58 -9.69
N THR A 182 13.26 11.41 -9.11
CA THR A 182 12.92 12.76 -9.61
C THR A 182 13.20 13.86 -8.59
N ASP A 183 13.91 13.56 -7.51
CA ASP A 183 14.24 14.50 -6.42
C ASP A 183 13.02 15.17 -5.76
N LEU A 184 11.85 14.52 -5.84
CA LEU A 184 10.60 15.01 -5.26
C LEU A 184 10.30 14.42 -3.89
N PHE A 185 10.94 13.30 -3.53
CA PHE A 185 10.64 12.56 -2.30
C PHE A 185 10.78 13.46 -1.06
N ASP A 186 11.96 14.04 -0.84
CA ASP A 186 12.23 14.86 0.35
C ASP A 186 11.41 16.16 0.39
N GLN A 187 10.84 16.59 -0.74
CA GLN A 187 9.93 17.74 -0.79
C GLN A 187 8.54 17.39 -0.24
N MET A 188 8.12 16.13 -0.38
CA MET A 188 6.76 15.67 -0.09
C MET A 188 6.66 14.79 1.15
N TYR A 189 7.76 14.16 1.58
CA TYR A 189 7.72 13.11 2.59
C TYR A 189 8.75 13.29 3.71
N LEU A 190 8.39 12.76 4.87
CA LEU A 190 9.30 12.47 5.96
C LEU A 190 9.34 10.95 6.15
N VAL A 191 10.53 10.37 6.08
CA VAL A 191 10.70 8.95 6.41
C VAL A 191 10.51 8.76 7.90
N THR A 192 9.68 7.80 8.28
CA THR A 192 9.59 7.35 9.67
C THR A 192 10.12 5.93 9.79
N PRO A 193 11.19 5.70 10.57
CA PRO A 193 11.60 4.33 10.90
C PRO A 193 10.66 3.70 11.94
N GLU A 194 9.88 4.52 12.65
CA GLU A 194 8.99 4.08 13.73
C GLU A 194 7.63 3.58 13.20
N LYS A 195 7.01 2.69 13.98
CA LYS A 195 5.62 2.18 13.88
C LYS A 195 4.58 3.30 14.09
N LYS A 196 4.72 4.41 13.36
CA LYS A 196 3.95 5.65 13.54
C LYS A 196 2.65 5.63 12.79
N LEU A 197 2.69 5.28 11.50
CA LEU A 197 1.47 5.20 10.71
C LEU A 197 0.78 3.87 11.02
N TRP A 198 1.52 2.77 10.95
CA TRP A 198 0.98 1.45 11.23
C TRP A 198 1.95 0.60 12.04
N ASP A 199 1.38 -0.28 12.85
CA ASP A 199 2.15 -1.14 13.75
C ASP A 199 2.27 -2.55 13.15
N LEU A 200 3.37 -2.77 12.42
CA LEU A 200 3.69 -4.06 11.83
C LEU A 200 3.77 -5.17 12.89
N SER A 201 4.26 -4.85 14.09
CA SER A 201 4.41 -5.85 15.17
C SER A 201 3.10 -6.30 15.80
N LYS A 202 2.02 -5.56 15.55
CA LYS A 202 0.65 -5.85 15.97
C LYS A 202 -0.25 -6.19 14.78
N SER A 203 0.36 -6.46 13.61
CA SER A 203 -0.36 -6.85 12.41
C SER A 203 -0.26 -8.35 12.16
N LEU A 204 -1.35 -8.94 11.68
CA LEU A 204 -1.48 -10.34 11.30
C LEU A 204 -1.59 -10.45 9.78
N TRP A 205 -0.52 -10.92 9.17
CA TRP A 205 -0.36 -11.10 7.73
C TRP A 205 -0.26 -12.57 7.33
N LEU A 206 0.44 -13.36 8.15
CA LEU A 206 0.75 -14.75 7.87
C LEU A 206 0.00 -15.69 8.83
N ARG A 207 0.17 -17.00 8.61
CA ARG A 207 -0.28 -18.02 9.56
C ARG A 207 0.49 -17.93 10.89
N GLU A 208 -0.12 -18.41 11.96
CA GLU A 208 0.44 -18.34 13.32
C GLU A 208 1.86 -18.90 13.45
N TYR A 209 2.18 -20.02 12.78
CA TYR A 209 3.49 -20.66 12.87
C TYR A 209 4.64 -19.91 12.17
N TYR A 210 4.36 -18.80 11.47
CA TYR A 210 5.39 -17.94 10.91
C TYR A 210 5.95 -16.95 11.95
N TYR A 211 5.17 -16.67 13.00
CA TYR A 211 5.51 -15.71 14.05
C TYR A 211 6.40 -16.35 15.11
N ARG A 212 7.28 -15.54 15.71
CA ARG A 212 8.10 -15.99 16.86
C ARG A 212 7.25 -16.33 18.08
N GLU A 213 6.26 -15.48 18.32
CA GLU A 213 5.35 -15.59 19.44
C GLU A 213 3.96 -15.93 18.90
N LYS A 214 3.32 -16.88 19.57
CA LYS A 214 1.96 -17.29 19.26
C LYS A 214 1.05 -16.06 19.33
N ARG A 215 0.36 -15.75 18.24
CA ARG A 215 -0.55 -14.60 18.17
C ARG A 215 -1.97 -15.09 18.46
N ALA A 216 -2.33 -15.12 19.73
CA ALA A 216 -3.70 -15.41 20.17
C ALA A 216 -4.55 -14.13 20.09
N LEU A 217 -5.71 -14.22 19.45
CA LEU A 217 -6.69 -13.12 19.34
C LEU A 217 -7.82 -13.24 20.37
N ASP A 218 -7.61 -14.10 21.34
CA ASP A 218 -8.62 -14.51 22.30
C ASP A 218 -8.96 -13.33 23.24
N ASN A 219 -7.95 -12.50 23.53
CA ASN A 219 -8.02 -11.25 24.29
C ASN A 219 -7.63 -10.04 23.44
N ILE A 220 -8.62 -9.35 22.87
CA ILE A 220 -8.38 -8.19 21.98
C ILE A 220 -7.79 -7.00 22.73
N ASP A 221 -8.18 -6.77 23.98
CA ASP A 221 -7.73 -5.61 24.75
C ASP A 221 -6.23 -5.73 25.03
N GLU A 222 -5.79 -6.90 25.48
CA GLU A 222 -4.36 -7.19 25.65
C GLU A 222 -3.60 -7.12 24.33
N TYR A 223 -4.18 -7.61 23.23
CA TYR A 223 -3.55 -7.54 21.92
C TYR A 223 -3.33 -6.09 21.47
N LEU A 224 -4.34 -5.24 21.63
CA LEU A 224 -4.33 -3.83 21.25
C LEU A 224 -3.64 -2.92 22.28
N ASN A 225 -3.27 -3.44 23.46
CA ASN A 225 -2.45 -2.70 24.39
C ASN A 225 -1.10 -2.36 23.76
N ASP A 226 -0.64 -1.14 24.05
CA ASP A 226 0.65 -0.58 23.61
C ASP A 226 0.86 -0.42 22.09
N VAL A 227 -0.20 -0.48 21.26
CA VAL A 227 -0.04 -0.25 19.82
C VAL A 227 0.47 1.16 19.55
N LYS A 228 1.58 1.26 18.83
CA LYS A 228 2.28 2.54 18.60
C LYS A 228 1.71 3.33 17.42
N GLY A 229 1.18 2.63 16.41
CA GLY A 229 0.61 3.22 15.20
C GLY A 229 -0.89 3.46 15.25
N TYR A 230 -1.44 4.05 14.18
CA TYR A 230 -2.88 4.27 14.02
C TYR A 230 -3.61 3.09 13.38
N PHE A 231 -2.86 2.29 12.62
CA PHE A 231 -3.39 1.19 11.84
C PHE A 231 -2.68 -0.13 12.17
N ILE A 232 -3.42 -1.21 12.01
CA ILE A 232 -2.90 -2.59 11.95
C ILE A 232 -3.51 -3.30 10.74
N VAL A 233 -2.87 -4.36 10.27
CA VAL A 233 -3.41 -5.22 9.21
C VAL A 233 -3.82 -6.57 9.79
N LEU A 234 -4.98 -7.07 9.35
CA LEU A 234 -5.61 -8.30 9.84
C LEU A 234 -6.07 -9.16 8.66
N GLN A 235 -5.13 -9.86 8.05
CA GLN A 235 -5.34 -10.63 6.83
C GLN A 235 -6.01 -11.99 7.11
N THR A 236 -7.30 -12.09 6.76
CA THR A 236 -8.15 -13.25 7.08
C THR A 236 -7.93 -14.48 6.19
N GLY A 237 -7.32 -14.30 5.02
CA GLY A 237 -7.12 -15.37 4.02
C GLY A 237 -6.18 -16.51 4.47
N TRP A 238 -5.48 -16.35 5.59
CA TRP A 238 -4.47 -17.29 6.07
C TRP A 238 -4.86 -18.04 7.35
N GLY A 239 -6.15 -18.10 7.69
CA GLY A 239 -6.62 -18.98 8.77
C GLY A 239 -6.82 -18.29 10.13
N VAL A 240 -6.87 -16.96 10.16
CA VAL A 240 -7.45 -16.23 11.29
C VAL A 240 -8.96 -16.53 11.30
N ARG A 241 -9.48 -17.19 12.34
CA ARG A 241 -10.92 -17.42 12.51
C ARG A 241 -11.62 -16.08 12.73
N SER A 242 -12.11 -15.50 11.64
CA SER A 242 -12.42 -14.07 11.53
C SER A 242 -13.71 -13.64 12.25
N GLY A 243 -14.75 -14.48 12.35
CA GLY A 243 -16.07 -14.02 12.83
C GLY A 243 -16.04 -13.27 14.18
N ILE A 244 -15.58 -13.95 15.23
CA ILE A 244 -15.59 -13.42 16.61
C ILE A 244 -14.63 -12.22 16.75
N PHE A 245 -13.52 -12.23 16.03
CA PHE A 245 -12.49 -11.21 16.15
C PHE A 245 -12.91 -9.88 15.53
N PHE A 246 -13.49 -9.90 14.33
CA PHE A 246 -13.96 -8.68 13.68
C PHE A 246 -15.12 -8.04 14.46
N GLU A 247 -15.98 -8.84 15.08
CA GLU A 247 -17.04 -8.34 15.96
C GLU A 247 -16.46 -7.64 17.19
N LYS A 248 -15.50 -8.26 17.88
CA LYS A 248 -14.82 -7.67 19.04
C LYS A 248 -14.06 -6.38 18.69
N ILE A 249 -13.34 -6.35 17.56
CA ILE A 249 -12.67 -5.14 17.08
C ILE A 249 -13.68 -4.05 16.74
N ALA A 250 -14.76 -4.40 16.02
CA ALA A 250 -15.80 -3.44 15.67
C ALA A 250 -16.48 -2.85 16.91
N GLN A 251 -16.69 -3.67 17.95
CA GLN A 251 -17.16 -3.20 19.25
C GLN A 251 -16.15 -2.24 19.88
N LYS A 252 -14.86 -2.60 19.94
CA LYS A 252 -13.83 -1.75 20.52
C LYS A 252 -13.68 -0.41 19.81
N ILE A 253 -13.74 -0.40 18.48
CA ILE A 253 -13.69 0.83 17.68
C ILE A 253 -14.86 1.77 18.00
N LYS A 254 -16.04 1.24 18.36
CA LYS A 254 -17.19 2.06 18.78
C LYS A 254 -16.98 2.72 20.15
N GLU A 255 -16.13 2.15 21.00
CA GLU A 255 -15.80 2.70 22.33
C GLU A 255 -14.77 3.84 22.26
N LEU A 256 -14.00 3.94 21.16
CA LEU A 256 -12.92 4.91 20.98
C LEU A 256 -13.40 6.30 20.58
#